data_AF-H0J5W7-F1
#
_entry.id   AF-H0J5W7-F1
#
_cell.length_a   1.000
_cell.length_b   1.000
_cell.length_c   1.000
_cell.angle_alpha   90.00
_cell.angle_beta   90.00
_cell.angle_gamma   90.00
#
_symmetry.space_group_name_H-M   'P 1'
#
loop_
_entity.id
_entity.type
_entity.pdbx_description
1 polymer ?
#
loop_
_entity_poly.entity_id
_entity_poly.type
_entity_poly.pdbx_seq_one_letter_code
_entity_poly.pdbx_strand_id
1 'polypeptide(L)'
;MLRSLLLSVSLAATLMVTTSASAEQFVQVGDYEIHYSAVSTSFLTPDVAQAHNIQRSANRGLVNVSVRERRDDGSTRPVSAGIQGYVSGLTGTQEPLSFRTVHDGDATYHLAPFTMRHDEAMRFELDVRYDRNESPESVNFIQRFYIER
;
A
#
# COMPACT_ATOMS: atom_id res chain seq x y z
N MET A 1 47.33 21.18 -14.62
CA MET A 1 46.24 22.03 -14.10
C MET A 1 44.93 21.85 -14.87
N LEU A 2 44.93 21.68 -16.20
CA LEU A 2 43.70 21.46 -16.98
C LEU A 2 43.13 20.01 -16.86
N ARG A 3 43.98 19.00 -16.68
CA ARG A 3 43.57 17.59 -16.47
C ARG A 3 42.87 17.33 -15.13
N SER A 4 43.26 18.02 -14.07
CA SER A 4 42.62 17.92 -12.74
C SER A 4 41.26 18.61 -12.72
N LEU A 5 41.09 19.68 -13.51
CA LEU A 5 39.80 20.38 -13.66
C LEU A 5 38.77 19.51 -14.41
N LEU A 6 39.22 18.74 -15.41
CA LEU A 6 38.39 17.83 -16.18
C LEU A 6 37.90 16.62 -15.35
N LEU A 7 38.69 16.15 -14.38
CA LEU A 7 38.27 15.08 -13.44
C LEU A 7 37.25 15.58 -12.41
N SER A 8 37.38 16.82 -11.93
CA SER A 8 36.44 17.40 -10.96
C SER A 8 35.06 17.67 -11.56
N VAL A 9 34.98 18.00 -12.84
CA VAL A 9 33.71 18.22 -13.55
C VAL A 9 32.98 16.91 -13.82
N SER A 10 33.71 15.81 -14.03
CA SER A 10 33.09 14.48 -14.25
C SER A 10 32.55 13.85 -12.96
N LEU A 11 33.12 14.18 -11.79
CA LEU A 11 32.61 13.68 -10.50
C LEU A 11 31.31 14.39 -10.05
N ALA A 12 31.14 15.67 -10.42
CA ALA A 12 29.95 16.46 -10.08
C ALA A 12 28.70 16.09 -10.91
N ALA A 13 28.88 15.51 -12.10
CA ALA A 13 27.77 15.13 -12.99
C ALA A 13 27.04 13.86 -12.55
N THR A 14 27.58 13.07 -11.62
CA THR A 14 27.03 11.77 -11.21
C THR A 14 26.08 11.84 -10.01
N LEU A 15 25.86 13.01 -9.41
CA LEU A 15 25.16 13.13 -8.12
C LEU A 15 23.64 13.40 -8.20
N MET A 16 23.03 13.41 -9.38
CA MET A 16 21.61 13.79 -9.54
C MET A 16 20.72 12.73 -10.19
N VAL A 17 21.05 11.44 -10.07
CA VAL A 17 20.05 10.40 -10.28
C VAL A 17 19.31 10.18 -8.95
N THR A 18 18.47 11.14 -8.57
CA THR A 18 17.43 10.87 -7.57
C THR A 18 16.41 9.98 -8.26
N THR A 19 16.52 8.68 -8.07
CA THR A 19 15.47 7.73 -8.46
C THR A 19 14.19 8.16 -7.76
N SER A 20 13.19 8.60 -8.53
CA SER A 20 11.83 8.83 -8.05
C SER A 20 11.33 7.52 -7.43
N ALA A 21 11.34 7.43 -6.11
CA ALA A 21 10.76 6.31 -5.40
C ALA A 21 9.23 6.39 -5.59
N SER A 22 8.72 5.67 -6.59
CA SER A 22 7.28 5.50 -6.79
C SER A 22 6.77 4.56 -5.71
N ALA A 23 6.43 5.13 -4.55
CA ALA A 23 5.93 4.40 -3.39
C ALA A 23 4.40 4.19 -3.42
N GLU A 24 3.70 4.87 -4.32
CA GLU A 24 2.24 4.73 -4.48
C GLU A 24 1.96 3.54 -5.42
N GLN A 25 1.43 2.45 -4.88
CA GLN A 25 1.02 1.27 -5.64
C GLN A 25 -0.49 1.33 -5.88
N PHE A 26 -0.89 1.37 -7.14
CA PHE A 26 -2.29 1.26 -7.52
C PHE A 26 -2.47 0.49 -8.83
N VAL A 27 -3.66 -0.11 -8.96
CA VAL A 27 -4.16 -0.65 -10.24
C VAL A 27 -5.18 0.34 -10.80
N GLN A 28 -5.08 0.67 -12.09
CA GLN A 28 -6.07 1.49 -12.76
C GLN A 28 -7.02 0.63 -13.58
N VAL A 29 -8.32 0.82 -13.40
CA VAL A 29 -9.39 0.16 -14.16
C VAL A 29 -10.35 1.21 -14.69
N GLY A 30 -10.20 1.57 -15.97
CA GLY A 30 -10.91 2.70 -16.56
C GLY A 30 -10.60 4.00 -15.81
N ASP A 31 -11.65 4.63 -15.26
CA ASP A 31 -11.57 5.86 -14.47
C ASP A 31 -11.33 5.60 -12.97
N TYR A 32 -11.27 4.33 -12.55
CA TYR A 32 -11.02 3.96 -11.16
C TYR A 32 -9.54 3.69 -10.91
N GLU A 33 -9.06 4.10 -9.76
CA GLU A 33 -7.75 3.76 -9.22
C GLU A 33 -7.92 3.03 -7.89
N ILE A 34 -7.39 1.83 -7.81
CA ILE A 34 -7.38 0.98 -6.62
C ILE A 34 -6.00 1.06 -5.99
N HIS A 35 -5.89 1.87 -4.94
CA HIS A 35 -4.68 2.08 -4.18
C HIS A 35 -4.56 1.00 -3.11
N TYR A 36 -3.39 0.42 -2.97
CA TYR A 36 -3.15 -0.61 -1.98
C TYR A 36 -1.78 -0.45 -1.33
N SER A 37 -1.71 -0.76 -0.05
CA SER A 37 -0.46 -0.74 0.70
C SER A 37 -0.55 -1.70 1.88
N ALA A 38 0.60 -2.16 2.36
CA ALA A 38 0.66 -2.92 3.59
C ALA A 38 1.84 -2.44 4.45
N VAL A 39 1.56 -2.12 5.72
CA VAL A 39 2.51 -1.50 6.65
C VAL A 39 2.51 -2.21 8.00
N SER A 40 3.61 -2.10 8.75
CA SER A 40 3.62 -2.51 10.16
C SER A 40 2.76 -1.57 11.00
N THR A 41 1.94 -2.13 11.89
CA THR A 41 1.14 -1.33 12.83
C THR A 41 1.99 -0.62 13.88
N SER A 42 3.24 -1.05 14.10
CA SER A 42 4.19 -0.36 14.99
C SER A 42 4.50 1.07 14.52
N PHE A 43 4.49 1.30 13.21
CA PHE A 43 4.78 2.59 12.58
C PHE A 43 3.61 3.58 12.63
N LEU A 44 2.40 3.12 12.95
CA LEU A 44 1.28 4.03 13.18
C LEU A 44 1.57 4.90 14.41
N THR A 45 1.20 6.18 14.34
CA THR A 45 1.22 7.03 15.53
C THR A 45 0.19 6.54 16.54
N PRO A 46 0.37 6.79 17.85
CA PRO A 46 -0.62 6.45 18.87
C PRO A 46 -2.02 6.97 18.53
N ASP A 47 -2.11 8.22 18.05
CA ASP A 47 -3.38 8.88 17.76
C ASP A 47 -4.12 8.24 16.59
N VAL A 48 -3.43 7.91 15.48
CA VAL A 48 -4.03 7.23 14.33
C VAL A 48 -4.50 5.83 14.71
N ALA A 49 -3.67 5.11 15.46
CA ALA A 49 -4.03 3.78 15.94
C ALA A 49 -5.25 3.82 16.86
N GLN A 50 -5.33 4.79 17.77
CA GLN A 50 -6.47 4.97 18.67
C GLN A 50 -7.73 5.40 17.93
N ALA A 51 -7.64 6.41 17.05
CA ALA A 51 -8.77 6.93 16.27
C ALA A 51 -9.44 5.83 15.44
N HIS A 52 -8.65 4.86 14.98
CA HIS A 52 -9.16 3.75 14.20
C HIS A 52 -9.22 2.43 14.98
N ASN A 53 -9.03 2.37 16.30
CA ASN A 53 -9.05 1.10 17.06
C ASN A 53 -8.11 0.01 16.50
N ILE A 54 -6.90 0.40 16.10
CA ILE A 54 -5.85 -0.49 15.60
C ILE A 54 -4.88 -0.80 16.73
N GLN A 55 -4.68 -2.08 17.04
CA GLN A 55 -3.66 -2.48 18.00
C GLN A 55 -2.27 -2.34 17.38
N ARG A 56 -1.43 -1.44 17.92
CA ARG A 56 -0.03 -1.33 17.55
C ARG A 56 0.75 -2.51 18.10
N SER A 57 1.47 -3.23 17.23
CA SER A 57 2.37 -4.32 17.63
C SER A 57 3.46 -4.55 16.58
N ALA A 58 4.65 -4.95 17.03
CA ALA A 58 5.77 -5.28 16.14
C ALA A 58 5.52 -6.51 15.25
N ASN A 59 4.56 -7.38 15.62
CA ASN A 59 4.19 -8.57 14.86
C ASN A 59 2.86 -8.44 14.08
N ARG A 60 2.26 -7.24 14.07
CA ARG A 60 1.00 -6.99 13.35
C ARG A 60 1.21 -6.04 12.19
N GLY A 61 0.69 -6.44 11.04
CA GLY A 61 0.62 -5.61 9.85
C GLY A 61 -0.80 -5.12 9.62
N LEU A 62 -0.92 -4.11 8.77
CA LEU A 62 -2.19 -3.57 8.30
C LEU A 62 -2.12 -3.46 6.79
N VAL A 63 -3.04 -4.13 6.09
CA VAL A 63 -3.28 -3.85 4.67
C VAL A 63 -4.36 -2.78 4.57
N ASN A 64 -4.11 -1.80 3.71
CA ASN A 64 -5.01 -0.71 3.38
C ASN A 64 -5.31 -0.77 1.90
N VAL A 65 -6.60 -0.68 1.56
CA VAL A 65 -7.05 -0.49 0.19
C VAL A 65 -8.01 0.69 0.14
N SER A 66 -7.82 1.59 -0.82
CA SER A 66 -8.78 2.65 -1.12
C SER A 66 -9.06 2.68 -2.63
N VAL A 67 -10.29 3.03 -2.97
CA VAL A 67 -10.69 3.18 -4.38
C VAL A 67 -11.09 4.61 -4.61
N ARG A 68 -10.55 5.22 -5.66
CA ARG A 68 -10.92 6.57 -6.10
C ARG A 68 -11.32 6.54 -7.57
N GLU A 69 -12.37 7.28 -7.91
CA GLU A 69 -12.82 7.52 -9.27
C GLU A 69 -12.27 8.87 -9.72
N ARG A 70 -11.58 8.89 -10.85
CA ARG A 70 -11.12 10.11 -11.52
C ARG A 70 -12.28 10.68 -12.33
N ARG A 71 -12.53 11.97 -12.19
CA ARG A 71 -13.53 12.68 -12.97
C ARG A 71 -12.89 13.45 -14.12
N ASP A 72 -13.72 13.82 -15.09
CA ASP A 72 -13.30 14.59 -16.28
C ASP A 72 -12.65 15.95 -15.94
N ASP A 73 -13.00 16.54 -14.79
CA ASP A 73 -12.42 17.78 -14.28
C ASP A 73 -11.04 17.60 -13.62
N GLY A 74 -10.52 16.37 -13.60
CA GLY A 74 -9.25 16.00 -12.96
C GLY A 74 -9.35 15.79 -11.45
N SER A 75 -10.52 15.97 -10.83
CA SER A 75 -10.73 15.66 -9.41
C SER A 75 -10.88 14.15 -9.19
N THR A 76 -10.65 13.71 -7.95
CA THR A 76 -10.87 12.32 -7.54
C THR A 76 -11.97 12.23 -6.48
N ARG A 77 -12.85 11.24 -6.58
CA ARG A 77 -13.89 10.94 -5.58
C ARG A 77 -13.61 9.59 -4.91
N PRO A 78 -13.70 9.47 -3.57
CA PRO A 78 -13.66 8.16 -2.91
C PRO A 78 -14.85 7.28 -3.36
N VAL A 79 -14.58 6.01 -3.60
CA VAL A 79 -15.58 5.01 -3.98
C VAL A 79 -15.65 3.95 -2.89
N SER A 80 -16.87 3.61 -2.49
CA SER A 80 -17.07 2.50 -1.55
C SER A 80 -16.90 1.18 -2.28
N ALA A 81 -15.93 0.37 -1.85
CA ALA A 81 -15.66 -0.92 -2.45
C ALA A 81 -15.97 -2.07 -1.48
N GLY A 82 -16.36 -3.22 -2.04
CA GLY A 82 -16.39 -4.49 -1.31
C GLY A 82 -15.09 -5.23 -1.55
N ILE A 83 -14.37 -5.58 -0.48
CA ILE A 83 -13.06 -6.23 -0.60
C ILE A 83 -13.09 -7.58 0.10
N GLN A 84 -12.64 -8.59 -0.63
CA GLN A 84 -12.38 -9.93 -0.12
C GLN A 84 -10.94 -10.28 -0.46
N GLY A 85 -10.32 -11.14 0.34
CA GLY A 85 -8.98 -11.56 0.02
C GLY A 85 -8.30 -12.32 1.13
N TYR A 86 -7.09 -12.76 0.82
CA TYR A 86 -6.26 -13.58 1.67
C TYR A 86 -4.84 -13.03 1.72
N VAL A 87 -4.16 -13.36 2.81
CA VAL A 87 -2.72 -13.19 2.94
C VAL A 87 -2.08 -14.55 3.15
N SER A 88 -0.94 -14.80 2.52
CA SER A 88 -0.16 -16.03 2.69
C SER A 88 1.32 -15.72 2.83
N GLY A 89 2.04 -16.60 3.53
CA GLY A 89 3.50 -16.61 3.53
C GLY A 89 4.06 -17.52 2.43
N LEU A 90 5.36 -17.81 2.49
CA LEU A 90 6.09 -18.81 1.70
C LEU A 90 5.49 -20.21 1.82
N THR A 91 4.90 -20.56 2.97
CA THR A 91 4.24 -21.86 3.19
C THR A 91 2.94 -22.02 2.41
N GLY A 92 2.40 -20.94 1.82
CA GLY A 92 1.21 -20.97 0.99
C GLY A 92 -0.11 -21.16 1.74
N THR A 93 -0.10 -21.28 3.08
CA THR A 93 -1.35 -21.31 3.86
C THR A 93 -2.01 -19.93 3.80
N GLN A 94 -3.21 -19.88 3.22
CA GLN A 94 -4.01 -18.65 3.11
C GLN A 94 -4.74 -18.35 4.42
N GLU A 95 -4.58 -17.12 4.91
CA GLU A 95 -5.33 -16.56 6.02
C GLU A 95 -6.30 -15.50 5.48
N PRO A 96 -7.62 -15.60 5.75
CA PRO A 96 -8.59 -14.64 5.26
C PRO A 96 -8.42 -13.27 5.92
N LEU A 97 -8.52 -12.21 5.12
CA LEU A 97 -8.43 -10.84 5.60
C LEU A 97 -9.82 -10.29 5.95
N SER A 98 -9.97 -9.82 7.18
CA SER A 98 -11.21 -9.20 7.66
C SER A 98 -11.17 -7.69 7.48
N PHE A 99 -11.61 -7.21 6.31
CA PHE A 99 -11.67 -5.79 5.99
C PHE A 99 -12.79 -5.07 6.74
N ARG A 100 -12.48 -3.87 7.22
CA ARG A 100 -13.47 -2.91 7.72
C ARG A 100 -13.28 -1.57 7.03
N THR A 101 -14.40 -0.87 6.81
CA THR A 101 -14.40 0.47 6.22
C THR A 101 -14.17 1.52 7.30
N VAL A 102 -13.28 2.46 7.01
CA VAL A 102 -12.94 3.61 7.85
C VAL A 102 -13.05 4.87 6.99
N HIS A 103 -13.67 5.90 7.53
CA HIS A 103 -13.75 7.22 6.91
C HIS A 103 -12.82 8.17 7.65
N ASP A 104 -11.99 8.88 6.90
CA ASP A 104 -11.05 9.87 7.43
C ASP A 104 -11.05 11.09 6.50
N GLY A 105 -11.67 12.18 6.97
CA GLY A 105 -12.00 13.33 6.14
C GLY A 105 -12.82 12.92 4.91
N ASP A 106 -12.31 13.27 3.73
CA ASP A 106 -12.91 12.94 2.44
C ASP A 106 -12.41 11.62 1.84
N ALA A 107 -11.62 10.84 2.60
CA ALA A 107 -11.10 9.55 2.16
C ALA A 107 -11.88 8.38 2.78
N THR A 108 -12.02 7.29 2.01
CA THR A 108 -12.56 6.02 2.49
C THR A 108 -11.49 4.94 2.35
N TYR A 109 -11.16 4.30 3.47
CA TYR A 109 -10.15 3.25 3.56
C TYR A 109 -10.80 1.93 3.95
N HIS A 110 -10.28 0.85 3.39
CA HIS A 110 -10.63 -0.51 3.76
C HIS A 110 -9.40 -1.14 4.39
N LEU A 111 -9.49 -1.36 5.70
CA LEU A 111 -8.37 -1.76 6.54
C LEU A 111 -8.56 -3.19 7.02
N ALA A 112 -7.55 -4.04 6.88
CA ALA A 112 -7.52 -5.37 7.50
C ALA A 112 -6.20 -5.58 8.25
N PRO A 113 -6.22 -5.81 9.58
CA PRO A 113 -5.04 -6.24 10.31
C PRO A 113 -4.71 -7.69 9.98
N PHE A 114 -3.42 -8.02 9.96
CA PHE A 114 -2.94 -9.39 9.78
C PHE A 114 -1.72 -9.66 10.66
N THR A 115 -1.38 -10.93 10.82
CA THR A 115 -0.17 -11.34 11.55
C THR A 115 1.02 -11.35 10.62
N MET A 116 2.03 -10.53 10.89
CA MET A 116 3.27 -10.55 10.12
C MET A 116 4.12 -11.76 10.50
N ARG A 117 4.82 -12.31 9.52
CA ARG A 117 5.82 -13.35 9.73
C ARG A 117 7.21 -12.75 9.56
N HIS A 118 8.11 -13.08 10.49
CA HIS A 118 9.44 -12.48 10.53
C HIS A 118 10.26 -12.92 9.31
N ASP A 119 10.87 -11.95 8.62
CA ASP A 119 11.75 -12.17 7.47
C ASP A 119 11.10 -12.96 6.31
N GLU A 120 9.79 -12.89 6.22
CA GLU A 120 8.99 -13.58 5.22
C GLU A 120 8.29 -12.56 4.32
N ALA A 121 8.27 -12.84 3.02
CA ALA A 121 7.47 -12.08 2.09
C ALA A 121 6.01 -12.55 2.20
N MET A 122 5.10 -11.62 2.47
CA MET A 122 3.67 -11.88 2.54
C MET A 122 3.06 -11.60 1.16
N ARG A 123 2.32 -12.56 0.63
CA ARG A 123 1.55 -12.43 -0.61
C ARG A 123 0.11 -12.08 -0.25
N PHE A 124 -0.40 -11.04 -0.88
CA PHE A 124 -1.78 -10.59 -0.77
C PHE A 124 -2.50 -10.92 -2.08
N GLU A 125 -3.66 -11.54 -1.95
CA GLU A 125 -4.55 -11.87 -3.06
C GLU A 125 -5.91 -11.26 -2.74
N LEU A 126 -6.24 -10.15 -3.41
CA LEU A 126 -7.41 -9.35 -3.10
C LEU A 126 -8.34 -9.27 -4.31
N ASP A 127 -9.64 -9.40 -4.08
CA ASP A 127 -10.69 -9.11 -5.05
C ASP A 127 -11.42 -7.85 -4.62
N VAL A 128 -11.29 -6.80 -5.42
CA VAL A 128 -11.80 -5.46 -5.14
C VAL A 128 -12.99 -5.18 -6.04
N ARG A 129 -14.19 -5.21 -5.46
CA ARG A 129 -15.42 -4.86 -6.15
C ARG A 129 -15.69 -3.37 -6.00
N TYR A 130 -15.24 -2.60 -6.99
CA TYR A 130 -15.38 -1.13 -7.04
C TYR A 130 -16.73 -0.66 -7.61
N ASP A 131 -17.34 -1.45 -8.51
CA ASP A 131 -18.70 -1.28 -9.01
C ASP A 131 -19.50 -2.56 -8.73
N ARG A 132 -20.79 -2.43 -8.39
CA ARG A 132 -21.68 -3.57 -8.13
C ARG A 132 -22.11 -4.29 -9.41
N ASN A 133 -22.01 -3.62 -10.56
CA ASN A 133 -22.40 -4.14 -11.86
C ASN A 133 -21.23 -4.77 -12.62
N GLU A 134 -20.00 -4.57 -12.16
CA GLU A 134 -18.78 -5.11 -12.75
C GLU A 134 -18.26 -6.31 -11.95
N SER A 135 -17.41 -7.11 -12.59
CA SER A 135 -16.66 -8.15 -11.89
C SER A 135 -15.62 -7.52 -10.96
N PRO A 136 -15.30 -8.14 -9.81
CA PRO A 136 -14.21 -7.65 -8.95
C PRO A 136 -12.88 -7.61 -9.71
N GLU A 137 -12.08 -6.57 -9.46
CA GLU A 137 -10.70 -6.49 -9.95
C GLU A 137 -9.77 -7.24 -9.01
N SER A 138 -8.93 -8.13 -9.56
CA SER A 138 -7.94 -8.85 -8.75
C SER A 138 -6.67 -8.02 -8.56
N VAL A 139 -6.36 -7.70 -7.31
CA VAL A 139 -5.16 -6.96 -6.90
C VAL A 139 -4.25 -7.88 -6.10
N ASN A 140 -3.15 -8.28 -6.74
CA ASN A 140 -2.20 -9.22 -6.15
C ASN A 140 -0.83 -8.55 -5.98
N PHE A 141 -0.27 -8.62 -4.79
CA PHE A 141 1.05 -8.06 -4.52
C PHE A 141 1.80 -8.82 -3.43
N ILE A 142 3.11 -8.61 -3.37
CA ILE A 142 3.99 -9.23 -2.38
C ILE A 142 4.71 -8.12 -1.63
N GLN A 143 4.68 -8.17 -0.30
CA GLN A 143 5.36 -7.22 0.57
C GLN A 143 6.21 -7.94 1.61
N ARG A 144 7.47 -7.52 1.74
CA ARG A 144 8.37 -8.00 2.81
C ARG A 144 8.32 -7.03 3.98
N PHE A 145 8.20 -7.59 5.19
CA PHE A 145 8.19 -6.82 6.43
C PHE A 145 9.45 -7.08 7.24
N TYR A 146 10.01 -6.01 7.81
CA TYR A 146 11.10 -6.10 8.76
C TYR A 146 10.56 -5.78 10.15
N ILE A 147 10.67 -6.75 11.06
CA ILE A 147 10.29 -6.55 12.45
C ILE A 147 11.51 -5.98 13.17
N GLU A 148 11.44 -4.71 13.56
CA GLU A 148 12.44 -4.10 14.44
C GLU A 148 12.35 -4.77 15.81
N ARG A 149 13.48 -5.27 16.31
CA ARG A 149 13.61 -5.92 17.63
C ARG A 149 14.04 -4.91 18.68
#